data_AF-A0A950E0S4-F1
#
_entry.id   AF-A0A950E0S4-F1
#
_cell.length_a   1.000
_cell.length_b   1.000
_cell.length_c   1.000
_cell.angle_alpha   90.00
_cell.angle_beta   90.00
_cell.angle_gamma   90.00
#
_symmetry.space_group_name_H-M   'P 1'
#
loop_
_entity.id
_entity.type
_entity.pdbx_description
1 polymer ?
#
loop_
_entity_poly.entity_id
_entity_poly.type
_entity_poly.pdbx_seq_one_letter_code
_entity_poly.pdbx_strand_id
1 'polypeptide(L)'
;MKVWLLTAGLVLALGQLVTASRIYQVLHFAPGGRFYAVVHRWSGRAAILLTLPVAYHCIFLLGFGTYGTRAIVHSVLGSIFYGTLLSKVFLVRAHGFPGWALPVTGGLLFSILLGLWLTSSFWFFTTLGIGI
;
A
#
# COMPACT_ATOMS: atom_id res chain seq x y z
N MET A 1 8.22 16.14 -0.19
CA MET A 1 6.98 15.59 0.42
C MET A 1 6.61 14.18 -0.07
N LYS A 2 6.54 13.93 -1.39
CA LYS A 2 6.05 12.65 -1.95
C LYS A 2 6.84 11.40 -1.48
N VAL A 3 8.16 11.50 -1.37
CA VAL A 3 9.03 10.41 -0.89
C VAL A 3 8.74 10.05 0.57
N TRP A 4 8.62 11.04 1.45
CA TRP A 4 8.31 10.81 2.88
C TRP A 4 6.95 10.13 3.08
N LEU A 5 5.93 10.53 2.32
CA LEU A 5 4.60 9.91 2.36
C LEU A 5 4.64 8.46 1.86
N LEU A 6 5.37 8.19 0.78
CA LEU A 6 5.55 6.84 0.25
C LEU A 6 6.31 5.94 1.23
N THR A 7 7.38 6.44 1.84
CA THR A 7 8.15 5.69 2.84
C THR A 7 7.31 5.42 4.09
N ALA A 8 6.58 6.41 4.62
CA ALA A 8 5.66 6.21 5.74
C ALA A 8 4.56 5.20 5.38
N GLY A 9 4.01 5.28 4.17
CA GLY A 9 3.04 4.31 3.65
C GLY A 9 3.62 2.89 3.60
N LEU A 10 4.85 2.72 3.12
CA LEU A 10 5.53 1.42 3.05
C LEU A 10 5.76 0.83 4.45
N VAL A 11 6.19 1.63 5.41
CA VAL A 11 6.35 1.20 6.82
C VAL A 11 5.02 0.70 7.39
N LEU A 12 3.92 1.42 7.17
CA LEU A 12 2.60 0.98 7.59
C LEU A 12 2.17 -0.30 6.88
N ALA A 13 2.47 -0.45 5.58
CA ALA A 13 2.13 -1.63 4.81
C ALA A 13 2.92 -2.87 5.26
N LEU A 14 4.19 -2.72 5.68
CA LEU A 14 4.94 -3.78 6.35
C LEU A 14 4.27 -4.15 7.68
N GLY A 15 3.87 -3.15 8.47
CA GLY A 15 3.09 -3.38 9.69
C GLY A 15 1.78 -4.14 9.43
N GLN A 16 1.10 -3.87 8.30
CA GLN A 16 -0.09 -4.60 7.88
C GLN A 16 0.21 -6.09 7.61
N LEU A 17 1.31 -6.41 6.93
CA LEU A 17 1.71 -7.80 6.67
C LEU A 17 2.04 -8.54 7.96
N VAL A 18 2.80 -7.92 8.86
CA VAL A 18 3.20 -8.51 10.15
C VAL A 18 1.99 -8.74 11.05
N THR A 19 1.07 -7.78 11.11
CA THR A 19 -0.15 -7.93 11.91
C THR A 19 -1.14 -8.93 11.28
N ALA A 20 -1.25 -8.97 9.95
CA ALA A 20 -2.07 -9.96 9.25
C ALA A 20 -1.53 -11.38 9.44
N SER A 21 -0.22 -11.60 9.31
CA SER A 21 0.39 -12.92 9.51
C SER A 21 0.16 -13.44 10.91
N ARG A 22 0.09 -12.57 11.93
CA ARG A 22 -0.36 -12.96 13.27
C ARG A 22 -1.83 -13.26 13.38
N ILE A 23 -2.71 -12.46 12.77
CA ILE A 23 -4.16 -12.70 12.79
C ILE A 23 -4.50 -14.05 12.15
N TYR A 24 -3.86 -14.36 11.03
CA TYR A 24 -4.00 -15.63 10.30
C TYR A 24 -3.16 -16.78 10.89
N GLN A 25 -2.54 -16.59 12.06
CA GLN A 25 -1.71 -17.60 12.76
C GLN A 25 -0.59 -18.21 11.90
N VAL A 26 -0.07 -17.45 10.93
CA VAL A 26 1.11 -17.83 10.13
C VAL A 26 2.39 -17.67 10.93
N LEU A 27 2.50 -16.56 11.68
CA LEU A 27 3.59 -16.32 12.64
C LEU A 27 3.07 -16.45 14.06
N HIS A 28 3.94 -16.75 15.03
CA HIS A 28 3.59 -16.91 16.45
C HIS A 28 4.53 -16.12 17.38
N PHE A 29 4.14 -14.90 17.76
CA PHE A 29 4.85 -14.05 18.74
C PHE A 29 3.90 -13.23 19.66
N ALA A 30 4.29 -13.02 20.91
CA ALA A 30 3.51 -12.28 21.91
C ALA A 30 3.35 -10.78 21.56
N PRO A 31 2.30 -10.08 22.03
CA PRO A 31 1.17 -10.56 22.86
C PRO A 31 0.07 -11.24 22.04
N GLY A 32 -0.73 -12.11 22.65
CA GLY A 32 -1.91 -12.72 22.03
C GLY A 32 -3.15 -11.82 22.05
N GLY A 33 -4.29 -12.36 21.61
CA GLY A 33 -5.60 -11.71 21.74
C GLY A 33 -5.88 -10.62 20.71
N ARG A 34 -6.65 -9.59 21.11
CA ARG A 34 -7.21 -8.57 20.20
C ARG A 34 -6.21 -7.50 19.75
N PHE A 35 -4.99 -7.50 20.29
CA PHE A 35 -3.97 -6.49 20.05
C PHE A 35 -3.68 -6.30 18.55
N TYR A 36 -3.30 -7.37 17.85
CA TYR A 36 -2.99 -7.30 16.42
C TYR A 36 -4.18 -6.85 15.58
N ALA A 37 -5.40 -7.24 15.95
CA ALA A 37 -6.61 -6.81 15.23
C ALA A 37 -6.84 -5.30 15.38
N VAL A 38 -6.57 -4.72 16.55
CA VAL A 38 -6.67 -3.26 16.79
C VAL A 38 -5.58 -2.53 16.01
N VAL A 39 -4.33 -2.96 16.14
CA VAL A 39 -3.19 -2.35 15.44
C VAL A 39 -3.38 -2.42 13.92
N HIS A 40 -3.80 -3.58 13.39
CA HIS A 40 -4.07 -3.78 11.97
C HIS A 40 -5.14 -2.81 11.45
N ARG A 41 -6.25 -2.63 12.18
CA ARG A 41 -7.31 -1.70 11.75
C ARG A 41 -6.85 -0.24 11.77
N TRP A 42 -6.23 0.22 12.85
CA TRP A 42 -5.84 1.62 12.98
C TRP A 42 -4.69 2.00 12.06
N SER A 43 -3.66 1.16 11.96
CA SER A 43 -2.58 1.38 10.98
C SER A 43 -3.09 1.32 9.54
N GLY A 44 -4.11 0.49 9.25
CA GLY A 44 -4.75 0.44 7.95
C GLY A 44 -5.48 1.74 7.61
N ARG A 45 -6.22 2.32 8.57
CA ARG A 45 -6.87 3.64 8.39
C ARG A 45 -5.84 4.74 8.17
N ALA A 46 -4.76 4.75 8.95
CA ALA A 46 -3.66 5.69 8.77
C ALA A 46 -3.00 5.55 7.39
N ALA A 47 -2.78 4.32 6.92
CA ALA A 47 -2.21 4.07 5.60
C ALA A 47 -3.12 4.58 4.47
N ILE A 48 -4.43 4.38 4.57
CA ILE A 48 -5.40 4.94 3.62
C ILE A 48 -5.34 6.47 3.62
N LEU A 49 -5.32 7.10 4.80
CA LEU A 49 -5.24 8.57 4.88
C LEU A 49 -3.95 9.11 4.26
N LEU A 50 -2.81 8.44 4.47
CA LEU A 50 -1.53 8.86 3.89
C LEU A 50 -1.45 8.67 2.37
N THR A 51 -2.19 7.73 1.80
CA THR A 51 -2.23 7.55 0.35
C THR A 51 -3.12 8.57 -0.35
N LEU A 52 -4.11 9.17 0.34
CA LEU A 52 -5.03 10.14 -0.25
C LEU A 52 -4.33 11.37 -0.87
N PRO A 53 -3.40 12.08 -0.21
CA PRO A 53 -2.70 13.20 -0.84
C PRO A 53 -1.87 12.75 -2.05
N VAL A 54 -1.19 11.60 -1.94
CA VAL A 54 -0.39 11.04 -3.04
C VAL A 54 -1.28 10.76 -4.24
N ALA A 55 -2.44 10.15 -4.01
CA ALA A 55 -3.43 9.84 -5.03
C ALA A 55 -4.06 11.07 -5.65
N TYR A 56 -4.39 12.07 -4.84
CA TYR A 56 -4.90 13.35 -5.33
C TYR A 56 -3.89 13.97 -6.31
N HIS A 57 -2.61 13.98 -5.93
CA HIS A 57 -1.54 14.44 -6.80
C HIS A 57 -1.40 13.59 -8.07
N CYS A 58 -1.62 12.28 -8.01
CA CYS A 58 -1.52 11.39 -9.16
C CYS A 58 -2.73 11.51 -10.11
N ILE A 59 -3.95 11.60 -9.57
CA ILE A 59 -5.19 11.58 -10.35
C ILE A 59 -5.54 12.97 -10.88
N PHE A 60 -5.51 14.00 -10.04
CA PHE A 60 -6.05 15.32 -10.39
C PHE A 60 -5.00 16.31 -10.89
N LEU A 61 -3.76 16.24 -10.35
CA LEU A 61 -2.71 17.20 -10.71
C LEU A 61 -1.83 16.71 -11.87
N LEU A 62 -1.59 15.39 -11.97
CA LEU A 62 -0.78 14.80 -13.05
C LEU A 62 -1.64 14.13 -14.13
N GLY A 63 -2.87 13.72 -13.79
CA GLY A 63 -3.72 12.94 -14.68
C GLY A 63 -3.09 11.60 -15.07
N PHE A 64 -3.71 10.88 -16.00
CA PHE A 64 -3.04 9.75 -16.65
C PHE A 64 -1.94 10.31 -17.57
N GLY A 65 -0.71 10.31 -17.05
CA GLY A 65 0.42 10.90 -17.74
C GLY A 65 1.06 9.93 -18.74
N THR A 66 1.00 10.25 -20.04
CA THR A 66 1.66 9.49 -21.12
C THR A 66 3.01 10.07 -21.55
N TYR A 67 3.44 11.18 -20.94
CA TYR A 67 4.65 11.94 -21.28
C TYR A 67 5.98 11.29 -20.82
N GLY A 68 5.96 10.01 -20.42
CA GLY A 68 7.17 9.23 -20.13
C GLY A 68 6.89 7.90 -19.45
N THR A 69 7.79 6.93 -19.60
CA THR A 69 7.64 5.56 -19.07
C THR A 69 7.36 5.53 -17.56
N ARG A 70 8.04 6.38 -16.78
CA ARG A 70 7.80 6.50 -15.34
C ARG A 70 6.38 6.98 -15.01
N ALA A 71 5.86 7.94 -15.79
CA ALA A 71 4.52 8.48 -15.60
C ALA A 71 3.45 7.44 -15.95
N ILE A 72 3.65 6.68 -17.02
CA ILE A 72 2.77 5.57 -17.42
C ILE A 72 2.75 4.50 -16.32
N VAL A 73 3.92 4.04 -15.86
CA VAL A 73 4.02 3.03 -14.80
C VAL A 73 3.36 3.51 -13.51
N HIS A 74 3.58 4.75 -13.09
CA HIS A 74 2.94 5.31 -11.89
C HIS A 74 1.43 5.44 -12.03
N SER A 75 0.94 5.84 -13.21
CA SER A 75 -0.49 6.00 -13.47
C SER A 75 -1.21 4.65 -13.46
N VAL A 76 -0.62 3.62 -14.10
CA VAL A 76 -1.16 2.25 -14.09
C VAL A 76 -1.14 1.66 -12.68
N LEU A 77 0.01 1.70 -11.99
CA LEU A 77 0.12 1.17 -10.63
C LEU A 77 -0.79 1.91 -9.65
N GLY A 78 -0.93 3.24 -9.78
CA GLY A 78 -1.84 4.04 -8.96
C GLY A 78 -3.31 3.65 -9.16
N SER A 79 -3.74 3.44 -10.40
CA SER A 79 -5.10 2.98 -10.72
C SER A 79 -5.38 1.58 -10.15
N ILE A 80 -4.45 0.64 -10.35
CA ILE A 80 -4.59 -0.72 -9.80
C ILE A 80 -4.60 -0.68 -8.27
N PHE A 81 -3.80 0.19 -7.64
CA PHE A 81 -3.79 0.35 -6.18
C PHE A 81 -5.16 0.74 -5.64
N TYR A 82 -5.81 1.76 -6.22
CA TYR A 82 -7.13 2.21 -5.77
C TYR A 82 -8.23 1.18 -6.06
N GLY A 83 -8.19 0.52 -7.23
CA GLY A 83 -9.10 -0.59 -7.52
C GLY A 83 -8.97 -1.71 -6.48
N THR A 84 -7.74 -2.11 -6.16
CA THR A 84 -7.47 -3.15 -5.15
C THR A 84 -7.91 -2.70 -3.74
N LEU A 85 -7.73 -1.42 -3.41
CA LEU A 85 -8.13 -0.85 -2.12
C LEU A 85 -9.64 -0.88 -1.95
N LEU A 86 -10.38 -0.47 -2.99
CA LEU A 86 -11.83 -0.55 -3.01
C LEU A 86 -12.31 -2.00 -2.91
N SER A 87 -11.69 -2.92 -3.66
CA SER A 87 -11.97 -4.37 -3.56
C SER A 87 -11.74 -4.89 -2.14
N LYS A 88 -10.68 -4.48 -1.45
CA LYS A 88 -10.45 -4.85 -0.04
C LYS A 88 -11.55 -4.32 0.87
N VAL A 89 -11.96 -3.06 0.70
CA VAL A 89 -13.05 -2.46 1.50
C VAL A 89 -14.37 -3.21 1.27
N PHE A 90 -14.65 -3.60 0.03
CA PHE A 90 -15.79 -4.41 -0.33
C PHE A 90 -15.74 -5.81 0.30
N LEU A 91 -14.61 -6.52 0.16
CA LEU A 91 -14.43 -7.87 0.71
C LEU A 91 -14.58 -7.94 2.23
N VAL A 92 -14.19 -6.88 2.96
CA VAL A 92 -14.38 -6.82 4.42
C VAL A 92 -15.85 -6.70 4.81
N ARG A 93 -16.69 -6.14 3.92
CA ARG A 93 -18.13 -5.92 4.16
C ARG A 93 -19.00 -7.03 3.60
N ALA A 94 -18.52 -7.75 2.60
CA ALA A 94 -19.28 -8.78 1.91
C ALA A 94 -19.17 -10.14 2.62
N HIS A 95 -20.22 -10.95 2.47
CA HIS A 95 -20.29 -12.31 3.01
C HIS A 95 -20.14 -13.33 1.87
N GLY A 96 -19.61 -14.53 2.15
CA GLY A 96 -19.53 -15.64 1.19
C GLY A 96 -18.23 -15.73 0.39
N PHE A 97 -17.23 -14.89 0.66
CA PHE A 97 -15.90 -15.01 0.06
C PHE A 97 -15.02 -16.02 0.81
N PRO A 98 -14.10 -16.72 0.12
CA PRO A 98 -13.19 -17.64 0.78
C PRO A 98 -12.23 -16.89 1.71
N GLY A 99 -11.84 -17.53 2.83
CA GLY A 99 -11.01 -16.89 3.87
C GLY A 99 -9.65 -16.37 3.40
N TRP A 100 -9.14 -16.86 2.27
CA TRP A 100 -7.88 -16.41 1.64
C TRP A 100 -8.03 -15.14 0.79
N ALA A 101 -9.25 -14.73 0.42
CA ALA A 101 -9.45 -13.57 -0.46
C ALA A 101 -8.88 -12.28 0.16
N LEU A 102 -9.19 -12.03 1.44
CA LEU A 102 -8.70 -10.87 2.19
C LEU A 102 -7.17 -10.77 2.26
N PRO A 103 -6.41 -11.82 2.62
CA PRO A 103 -4.96 -11.74 2.67
C PRO A 103 -4.34 -11.62 1.28
N VAL A 104 -4.91 -12.24 0.24
CA VAL A 104 -4.43 -12.07 -1.14
C VAL A 104 -4.60 -10.62 -1.61
N THR A 105 -5.79 -10.03 -1.43
CA THR A 105 -6.01 -8.62 -1.78
C THR A 105 -5.13 -7.67 -0.94
N GLY A 106 -4.92 -7.99 0.33
CA GLY A 106 -4.00 -7.26 1.20
C GLY A 106 -2.54 -7.35 0.75
N GLY A 107 -2.08 -8.53 0.34
CA GLY A 107 -0.75 -8.74 -0.23
C GLY A 107 -0.58 -8.01 -1.56
N LEU A 108 -1.60 -8.00 -2.41
CA LEU A 108 -1.58 -7.27 -3.67
C LEU A 108 -1.41 -5.75 -3.45
N LEU A 109 -2.12 -5.17 -2.48
CA LEU A 109 -1.94 -3.77 -2.09
C LEU A 109 -0.50 -3.47 -1.67
N PHE A 110 0.10 -4.34 -0.85
CA PHE A 110 1.49 -4.21 -0.44
C PHE A 110 2.44 -4.25 -1.64
N SER A 111 2.28 -5.23 -2.53
CA SER A 111 3.15 -5.40 -3.71
C SER A 111 3.08 -4.20 -4.65
N ILE A 112 1.89 -3.63 -4.87
CA ILE A 112 1.72 -2.44 -5.72
C ILE A 112 2.37 -1.22 -5.07
N LEU A 113 2.17 -1.02 -3.76
CA LEU A 113 2.78 0.09 -3.03
C LEU A 113 4.31 -0.02 -3.02
N LEU A 114 4.83 -1.24 -2.85
CA LEU A 114 6.26 -1.52 -2.95
C LEU A 114 6.78 -1.20 -4.35
N GLY A 115 6.07 -1.57 -5.42
CA GLY A 115 6.43 -1.21 -6.80
C GLY A 115 6.45 0.30 -7.05
N LEU A 116 5.46 1.04 -6.54
CA LEU A 116 5.45 2.51 -6.59
C LEU A 116 6.63 3.13 -5.84
N TRP A 117 6.96 2.59 -4.66
CA TRP A 117 8.10 3.03 -3.87
C TRP A 117 9.43 2.71 -4.55
N LEU A 118 9.60 1.51 -5.10
CA LEU A 118 10.81 1.08 -5.81
C LEU A 118 11.05 1.90 -7.08
N THR A 119 10.03 2.11 -7.90
CA THR A 119 10.14 2.93 -9.11
C THR A 119 10.44 4.40 -8.80
N SER A 120 9.93 4.91 -7.69
CA SER A 120 10.27 6.25 -7.18
C SER A 120 11.71 6.34 -6.66
N SER A 121 12.13 5.34 -5.88
CA SER A 121 13.47 5.28 -5.27
C SER A 121 14.55 5.06 -6.32
N PHE A 122 14.31 4.17 -7.29
CA PHE A 122 15.19 3.95 -8.43
C PHE A 122 15.43 5.24 -9.19
N TRP A 123 14.35 5.96 -9.56
CA TRP A 123 14.46 7.25 -10.23
C TRP A 123 15.28 8.26 -9.40
N PHE A 124 15.02 8.33 -8.09
CA PHE A 124 15.74 9.21 -7.18
C PHE A 124 17.26 8.93 -7.22
N PHE A 125 17.67 7.67 -7.06
CA PHE A 125 19.10 7.29 -7.09
C PHE A 125 19.74 7.52 -8.46
N THR A 126 19.02 7.27 -9.57
CA THR A 126 19.56 7.47 -10.92
C THR A 126 19.65 8.94 -11.32
N THR A 127 18.80 9.82 -10.78
CA THR A 127 18.72 11.22 -11.21
C THR A 127 19.48 12.17 -10.28
N LEU A 128 19.43 11.94 -8.96
CA LEU A 128 20.08 12.81 -7.98
C LEU A 128 21.45 12.30 -7.53
N GLY A 129 21.81 11.06 -7.90
CA GLY A 129 23.05 10.42 -7.46
C GLY A 129 23.02 10.05 -5.97
N ILE A 130 23.91 9.16 -5.56
CA ILE A 130 24.19 8.92 -4.14
C ILE A 130 25.01 10.12 -3.67
N GLY A 131 24.33 11.23 -3.36
CA GLY A 131 24.95 12.38 -2.71
C GLY A 131 25.31 12.01 -1.28
N ILE A 132 26.39 11.24 -1.12
CA ILE A 132 27.13 11.06 0.12
C ILE A 132 28.43 11.85 0.04
#